data_AF-A0A235GDD4-F1
#
_entry.id   AF-A0A235GDD4-F1
#
_cell.length_a   1.000
_cell.length_b   1.000
_cell.length_c   1.000
_cell.angle_alpha   90.00
_cell.angle_beta   90.00
_cell.angle_gamma   90.00
#
_symmetry.space_group_name_H-M   'P 1'
#
loop_
_entity.id
_entity.type
_entity.pdbx_description
1 polymer ?
#
loop_
_entity_poly.entity_id
_entity_poly.type
_entity_poly.pdbx_seq_one_letter_code
_entity_poly.pdbx_strand_id
1 'polypeptide(L)'
;MEDTASRGINAFISEVTQRGGKAVRLTHSRRNPVEVKGGDGSTRIVRVRSKLDGDWQARRQDEDIESDDTRSEFWVFVDLAVDPHQFFMLPSVEVADDIRSEVDLWIMDSPGRTRTGHHAIPRGRVVHGHDRWDALGLAAVKDTSIHVEAPVAAKRTATPVVAKKRRASAAVEEIEVIDLRLEVTADCHGYRWVGRFDETTEILEIMRGPMEGRRFPNPTAAANAVTGHISGDIESYDGWAFWTIGNSTLGARRRKSA
;
A
#
# COMPACT_ATOMS: atom_id res chain seq x y z
N MET A 1 -25.66 -10.45 5.73
CA MET A 1 -24.85 -9.22 5.65
C MET A 1 -23.56 -9.61 4.98
N GLU A 2 -23.25 -9.02 3.84
CA GLU A 2 -22.04 -9.32 3.08
C GLU A 2 -20.81 -8.77 3.83
N ASP A 3 -19.72 -9.54 3.92
CA ASP A 3 -18.49 -9.08 4.56
C ASP A 3 -17.74 -8.05 3.69
N THR A 4 -16.91 -7.22 4.31
CA THR A 4 -16.17 -6.12 3.65
C THR A 4 -15.36 -6.61 2.45
N ALA A 5 -14.77 -7.80 2.56
CA ALA A 5 -13.99 -8.39 1.48
C ALA A 5 -14.85 -8.73 0.25
N SER A 6 -16.02 -9.34 0.46
CA SER A 6 -16.95 -9.70 -0.61
C SER A 6 -17.53 -8.46 -1.27
N ARG A 7 -17.89 -7.42 -0.50
CA ARG A 7 -18.29 -6.11 -1.04
C ARG A 7 -17.21 -5.51 -1.94
N GLY A 8 -15.95 -5.54 -1.51
CA GLY A 8 -14.85 -4.99 -2.30
C GLY A 8 -14.53 -5.79 -3.55
N ILE A 9 -14.60 -7.12 -3.47
CA ILE A 9 -14.47 -7.99 -4.66
C ILE A 9 -15.58 -7.71 -5.66
N ASN A 10 -16.83 -7.57 -5.22
CA ASN A 10 -17.94 -7.28 -6.12
C ASN A 10 -17.83 -5.89 -6.77
N ALA A 11 -17.42 -4.88 -5.98
CA ALA A 11 -17.15 -3.55 -6.51
C ALA A 11 -16.05 -3.58 -7.57
N PHE A 12 -14.97 -4.33 -7.32
CA PHE A 12 -13.89 -4.51 -8.28
C PHE A 12 -14.35 -5.24 -9.55
N ILE A 13 -15.07 -6.36 -9.43
CA ILE A 13 -15.60 -7.09 -10.60
C ILE A 13 -16.51 -6.19 -11.43
N SER A 14 -17.39 -5.41 -10.78
CA SER A 14 -18.27 -4.47 -11.47
C SER A 14 -17.49 -3.42 -12.26
N GLU A 15 -16.45 -2.82 -11.67
CA GLU A 15 -15.60 -1.84 -12.34
C GLU A 15 -14.80 -2.45 -13.49
N VAL A 16 -14.25 -3.66 -13.33
CA VAL A 16 -13.57 -4.38 -14.42
C VAL A 16 -14.50 -4.55 -15.63
N THR A 17 -15.75 -4.95 -15.40
CA THR A 17 -16.73 -5.13 -16.48
C THR A 17 -17.14 -3.82 -17.13
N GLN A 18 -17.35 -2.75 -16.36
CA GLN A 18 -17.60 -1.42 -16.90
C GLN A 18 -16.42 -0.89 -17.72
N ARG A 19 -15.21 -1.38 -17.49
CA ARG A 19 -13.99 -1.03 -18.24
C ARG A 19 -13.67 -1.98 -19.39
N GLY A 20 -14.66 -2.79 -19.80
CA GLY A 20 -14.58 -3.70 -20.95
C GLY A 20 -13.87 -5.03 -20.69
N GLY A 21 -13.52 -5.31 -19.43
CA GLY A 21 -12.89 -6.57 -19.03
C GLY A 21 -13.87 -7.61 -18.49
N LYS A 22 -13.31 -8.74 -18.06
CA LYS A 22 -14.04 -9.77 -17.29
C LYS A 22 -13.24 -10.14 -16.06
N ALA A 23 -13.90 -10.30 -14.92
CA ALA A 23 -13.27 -10.73 -13.68
C ALA A 23 -14.03 -11.89 -13.04
N VAL A 24 -13.29 -12.88 -12.53
CA VAL A 24 -13.85 -14.06 -11.86
C VAL A 24 -13.09 -14.33 -10.57
N ARG A 25 -13.82 -14.43 -9.45
CA ARG A 25 -13.23 -14.80 -8.16
C ARG A 25 -12.73 -16.25 -8.22
N LEU A 26 -11.48 -16.46 -7.86
CA LEU A 26 -10.90 -17.80 -7.73
C LEU A 26 -11.08 -18.30 -6.29
N THR A 27 -11.33 -19.60 -6.12
CA THR A 27 -11.65 -20.20 -4.82
C THR A 27 -10.54 -21.06 -4.24
N HIS A 28 -9.39 -21.13 -4.90
CA HIS A 28 -8.26 -21.98 -4.50
C HIS A 28 -7.47 -21.42 -3.30
N SER A 29 -7.58 -20.12 -3.00
CA SER A 29 -6.94 -19.48 -1.85
C SER A 29 -7.92 -18.62 -1.06
N ARG A 30 -7.69 -18.50 0.24
CA ARG A 30 -8.45 -17.62 1.16
C ARG A 30 -8.01 -16.16 1.07
N ARG A 31 -6.96 -15.86 0.31
CA ARG A 31 -6.39 -14.51 0.17
C ARG A 31 -7.18 -13.62 -0.81
N ASN A 32 -8.33 -14.09 -1.30
CA ASN A 32 -9.21 -13.41 -2.27
C ASN A 32 -8.55 -13.18 -3.66
N PRO A 33 -8.09 -14.24 -4.32
CA PRO A 33 -7.65 -14.15 -5.70
C PRO A 33 -8.83 -13.89 -6.66
N VAL A 34 -8.59 -13.06 -7.68
CA VAL A 34 -9.49 -12.79 -8.80
C VAL A 34 -8.69 -12.88 -10.09
N GLU A 35 -9.17 -13.68 -11.05
CA GLU A 35 -8.64 -13.66 -12.42
C GLU A 35 -9.31 -12.53 -13.19
N VAL A 36 -8.51 -11.71 -13.86
CA VAL A 36 -8.94 -10.58 -14.68
C VAL A 36 -8.50 -10.82 -16.12
N LYS A 37 -9.44 -10.70 -17.05
CA LYS A 37 -9.20 -10.69 -18.49
C LYS A 37 -9.39 -9.26 -18.98
N GLY A 38 -8.30 -8.64 -19.42
CA GLY A 38 -8.27 -7.30 -19.97
C GLY A 38 -8.99 -7.22 -21.33
N GLY A 39 -9.33 -5.99 -21.74
CA GLY A 39 -9.82 -5.72 -23.10
C GLY A 39 -8.75 -5.90 -24.17
N ASP A 40 -7.48 -5.86 -23.76
CA ASP A 40 -6.30 -6.11 -24.58
C ASP A 40 -5.98 -7.61 -24.79
N GLY A 41 -6.77 -8.51 -24.19
CA GLY A 41 -6.56 -9.96 -24.23
C GLY A 41 -5.58 -10.49 -23.18
N SER A 42 -4.98 -9.64 -22.36
CA SER A 42 -4.15 -10.07 -21.23
C SER A 42 -5.01 -10.79 -20.17
N THR A 43 -4.40 -11.74 -19.47
CA THR A 43 -5.01 -12.38 -18.30
C THR A 43 -4.06 -12.21 -17.14
N ARG A 44 -4.57 -11.69 -16.01
CA ARG A 44 -3.81 -11.44 -14.79
C ARG A 44 -4.53 -12.02 -13.59
N ILE A 45 -3.78 -12.50 -12.60
CA ILE A 45 -4.35 -12.85 -11.29
C ILE A 45 -4.05 -11.72 -10.32
N VAL A 46 -5.08 -11.25 -9.60
CA VAL A 46 -4.95 -10.19 -8.60
C VAL A 46 -5.43 -10.63 -7.23
N ARG A 47 -4.85 -10.06 -6.18
CA ARG A 47 -5.31 -10.21 -4.80
C ARG A 47 -6.10 -8.98 -4.37
N VAL A 48 -7.36 -9.16 -3.98
CA VAL A 48 -8.21 -8.02 -3.58
C VAL A 48 -8.19 -7.82 -2.06
N ARG A 49 -7.86 -6.59 -1.63
CA ARG A 49 -7.97 -6.12 -0.25
C ARG A 49 -8.96 -4.96 -0.19
N SER A 50 -9.79 -4.93 0.84
CA SER A 50 -10.89 -3.98 0.92
C SER A 50 -10.98 -3.40 2.34
N LYS A 51 -11.35 -2.12 2.45
CA LYS A 51 -11.57 -1.45 3.73
C LYS A 51 -12.84 -0.61 3.71
N LEU A 52 -13.39 -0.33 4.90
CA LEU A 52 -14.47 0.65 5.11
C LEU A 52 -14.01 1.84 5.96
N ASP A 53 -12.88 1.69 6.64
CA ASP A 53 -12.22 2.68 7.47
C ASP A 53 -10.74 2.27 7.66
N GLY A 54 -9.94 3.17 8.23
CA GLY A 54 -8.55 2.92 8.60
C GLY A 54 -7.67 2.44 7.45
N ASP A 55 -6.81 1.46 7.76
CA ASP A 55 -5.80 0.92 6.86
C ASP A 55 -6.19 -0.46 6.34
N TRP A 56 -5.77 -0.78 5.12
CA TRP A 56 -5.85 -2.16 4.66
C TRP A 56 -4.98 -3.04 5.53
N GLN A 57 -5.48 -4.22 5.86
CA GLN A 57 -4.72 -5.17 6.68
C GLN A 57 -4.03 -6.18 5.77
N ALA A 58 -2.74 -6.40 5.96
CA ALA A 58 -1.96 -7.49 5.40
C ALA A 58 -1.40 -8.36 6.53
N ARG A 59 -0.60 -9.35 6.17
CA ARG A 59 0.21 -10.12 7.11
C ARG A 59 1.66 -9.69 6.98
N ARG A 60 2.42 -9.74 8.06
CA ARG A 60 3.88 -9.53 7.99
C ARG A 60 4.54 -10.52 7.03
N GLN A 61 4.03 -11.74 6.97
CA GLN A 61 4.48 -12.77 6.02
C GLN A 61 4.16 -12.47 4.54
N ASP A 62 3.32 -11.47 4.24
CA ASP A 62 3.08 -11.07 2.84
C ASP A 62 4.32 -10.38 2.22
N GLU A 63 5.38 -10.18 3.00
CA GLU A 63 6.72 -9.80 2.53
C GLU A 63 7.41 -10.86 1.67
N ASP A 64 6.98 -12.12 1.76
CA ASP A 64 7.58 -13.24 1.03
C ASP A 64 6.62 -13.68 -0.07
N ILE A 65 6.96 -13.32 -1.31
CA ILE A 65 6.16 -13.63 -2.49
C ILE A 65 6.09 -15.13 -2.77
N GLU A 66 7.12 -15.90 -2.39
CA GLU A 66 7.15 -17.35 -2.56
C GLU A 66 6.13 -18.05 -1.65
N SER A 67 5.71 -17.38 -0.57
CA SER A 67 4.66 -17.84 0.33
C SER A 67 3.23 -17.54 -0.16
N ASP A 68 3.09 -16.82 -1.28
CA ASP A 68 1.79 -16.47 -1.86
C ASP A 68 1.22 -17.62 -2.70
N ASP A 69 0.18 -18.25 -2.17
CA ASP A 69 -0.55 -19.35 -2.82
C ASP A 69 -1.52 -18.89 -3.91
N THR A 70 -1.68 -17.58 -4.12
CA THR A 70 -2.59 -17.03 -5.12
C THR A 70 -1.99 -16.95 -6.52
N ARG A 71 -0.66 -16.90 -6.64
CA ARG A 71 0.05 -16.51 -7.86
C ARG A 71 -0.37 -15.12 -8.37
N SER A 72 -0.72 -14.21 -7.45
CA SER A 72 -1.14 -12.86 -7.81
C SER A 72 0.03 -12.07 -8.39
N GLU A 73 -0.20 -11.43 -9.53
CA GLU A 73 0.75 -10.49 -10.15
C GLU A 73 0.56 -9.08 -9.63
N PHE A 74 -0.67 -8.76 -9.19
CA PHE A 74 -1.02 -7.47 -8.61
C PHE A 74 -1.85 -7.62 -7.33
N TRP A 75 -1.76 -6.63 -6.47
CA TRP A 75 -2.75 -6.37 -5.44
C TRP A 75 -3.67 -5.24 -5.88
N VAL A 76 -4.96 -5.42 -5.60
CA VAL A 76 -5.98 -4.38 -5.77
C VAL A 76 -6.50 -3.98 -4.41
N PHE A 77 -6.23 -2.75 -4.02
CA PHE A 77 -6.76 -2.14 -2.81
C PHE A 77 -8.03 -1.37 -3.16
N VAL A 78 -9.13 -1.73 -2.50
CA VAL A 78 -10.45 -1.13 -2.70
C VAL A 78 -10.81 -0.32 -1.45
N ASP A 79 -11.00 0.99 -1.62
CA ASP A 79 -11.49 1.88 -0.58
C ASP A 79 -13.00 2.04 -0.71
N LEU A 80 -13.75 1.34 0.16
CA LEU A 80 -15.22 1.39 0.18
C LEU A 80 -15.74 2.51 1.08
N ALA A 81 -14.86 3.25 1.76
CA ALA A 81 -15.24 4.34 2.65
C ALA A 81 -15.68 5.61 1.87
N VAL A 82 -15.30 5.68 0.59
CA VAL A 82 -15.53 6.82 -0.29
C VAL A 82 -16.48 6.45 -1.44
N ASP A 83 -17.23 7.45 -1.93
CA ASP A 83 -18.12 7.32 -3.09
C ASP A 83 -17.77 8.43 -4.12
N PRO A 84 -17.41 8.08 -5.38
CA PRO A 84 -17.22 6.72 -5.88
C PRO A 84 -16.10 5.98 -5.15
N HIS A 85 -16.23 4.65 -5.04
CA HIS A 85 -15.18 3.78 -4.51
C HIS A 85 -13.87 3.99 -5.27
N GLN A 86 -12.75 3.93 -4.57
CA GLN A 86 -11.43 4.12 -5.16
C GLN A 86 -10.65 2.82 -5.21
N PHE A 87 -9.83 2.68 -6.27
CA PHE A 87 -9.10 1.47 -6.58
C PHE A 87 -7.63 1.81 -6.79
N PHE A 88 -6.76 1.01 -6.17
CA PHE A 88 -5.32 1.14 -6.29
C PHE A 88 -4.72 -0.19 -6.71
N MET A 89 -3.98 -0.21 -7.82
CA MET A 89 -3.36 -1.40 -8.40
C MET A 89 -1.85 -1.29 -8.26
N LEU A 90 -1.25 -2.23 -7.53
CA LEU A 90 0.19 -2.29 -7.34
C LEU A 90 0.70 -3.70 -7.69
N PRO A 91 1.88 -3.84 -8.32
CA PRO A 91 2.52 -5.15 -8.52
C PRO A 91 2.71 -5.88 -7.18
N SER A 92 2.50 -7.20 -7.16
CA SER A 92 2.68 -8.01 -5.94
C SER A 92 4.10 -7.94 -5.39
N VAL A 93 5.10 -7.86 -6.28
CA VAL A 93 6.51 -7.71 -5.88
C VAL A 93 6.72 -6.41 -5.11
N GLU A 94 6.15 -5.31 -5.61
CA GLU A 94 6.27 -4.01 -4.96
C GLU A 94 5.64 -4.01 -3.57
N VAL A 95 4.45 -4.60 -3.43
CA VAL A 95 3.78 -4.74 -2.13
C VAL A 95 4.58 -5.62 -1.18
N ALA A 96 5.13 -6.74 -1.65
CA ALA A 96 5.97 -7.61 -0.83
C ALA A 96 7.24 -6.90 -0.34
N ASP A 97 7.93 -6.17 -1.22
CA ASP A 97 9.14 -5.41 -0.89
C ASP A 97 8.85 -4.26 0.09
N ASP A 98 7.71 -3.58 -0.05
CA ASP A 98 7.28 -2.56 0.89
C ASP A 98 6.98 -3.13 2.28
N ILE A 99 6.24 -4.24 2.36
CA ILE A 99 5.97 -4.93 3.63
C ILE A 99 7.29 -5.41 4.26
N ARG A 100 8.21 -5.98 3.46
CA ARG A 100 9.51 -6.43 3.94
C ARG A 100 10.28 -5.30 4.59
N SER A 101 10.33 -4.15 3.91
CA SER A 101 11.03 -2.95 4.39
C SER A 101 10.46 -2.48 5.74
N GLU A 102 9.14 -2.45 5.88
CA GLU A 102 8.50 -2.08 7.16
C GLU A 102 8.72 -3.10 8.27
N VAL A 103 8.66 -4.39 7.95
CA VAL A 103 8.89 -5.45 8.93
C VAL A 103 10.35 -5.46 9.36
N ASP A 104 11.30 -5.17 8.46
CA ASP A 104 12.72 -5.01 8.78
C ASP A 104 12.93 -3.84 9.74
N LEU A 105 12.39 -2.66 9.42
CA LEU A 105 12.43 -1.49 10.30
C LEU A 105 11.83 -1.79 11.67
N TRP A 106 10.69 -2.47 11.69
CA TRP A 106 10.02 -2.87 12.91
C TRP A 106 10.83 -3.90 13.71
N ILE A 107 11.57 -4.81 13.09
CA ILE A 107 12.45 -5.74 13.83
C ILE A 107 13.67 -5.01 14.38
N MET A 108 14.29 -4.11 13.61
CA MET A 108 15.47 -3.36 14.03
C MET A 108 15.20 -2.55 15.30
N ASP A 109 14.00 -1.97 15.43
CA ASP A 109 13.55 -1.24 16.62
C ASP A 109 13.47 -2.09 17.89
N SER A 110 13.28 -3.41 17.80
CA SER A 110 13.38 -4.30 18.96
C SER A 110 13.83 -5.72 18.56
N PRO A 111 15.12 -6.02 18.70
CA PRO A 111 15.67 -7.35 18.43
C PRO A 111 14.97 -8.40 19.31
N GLY A 112 14.25 -9.34 18.70
CA GLY A 112 13.43 -10.36 19.38
C GLY A 112 11.99 -10.47 18.86
N ARG A 113 11.56 -9.51 18.03
CA ARG A 113 10.28 -9.59 17.30
C ARG A 113 10.30 -10.70 16.24
N THR A 114 9.16 -11.37 16.06
CA THR A 114 8.95 -12.37 14.99
C THR A 114 8.14 -11.78 13.83
N ARG A 115 8.43 -12.20 12.59
CA ARG A 115 7.78 -11.74 11.34
C ARG A 115 6.36 -12.28 11.14
N THR A 116 5.59 -12.38 12.22
CA THR A 116 4.24 -12.96 12.23
C THR A 116 3.21 -11.93 12.68
N GLY A 117 1.97 -12.07 12.19
CA GLY A 117 0.85 -11.22 12.61
C GLY A 117 0.46 -10.20 11.54
N HIS A 118 -0.31 -9.20 11.95
CA HIS A 118 -0.89 -8.20 11.05
C HIS A 118 0.10 -7.08 10.72
N HIS A 119 -0.02 -6.56 9.50
CA HIS A 119 0.68 -5.38 9.03
C HIS A 119 -0.37 -4.42 8.42
N ALA A 120 -0.38 -3.17 8.86
CA ALA A 120 -1.29 -2.15 8.34
C ALA A 120 -0.66 -1.50 7.11
N ILE A 121 -1.41 -1.39 6.02
CA ILE A 121 -1.03 -0.71 4.80
C ILE A 121 -1.84 0.59 4.72
N PRO A 122 -1.24 1.73 5.12
CA PRO A 122 -1.89 3.04 5.02
C PRO A 122 -2.06 3.50 3.58
N ARG A 123 -3.00 4.43 3.38
CA ARG A 123 -3.35 4.98 2.06
C ARG A 123 -2.18 5.59 1.31
N GLY A 124 -1.30 6.33 1.99
CA GLY A 124 -0.13 6.94 1.36
C GLY A 124 0.69 5.93 0.54
N ARG A 125 0.80 4.69 1.03
CA ARG A 125 1.62 3.63 0.41
C ARG A 125 1.02 3.01 -0.83
N VAL A 126 -0.25 3.28 -1.14
CA VAL A 126 -0.92 2.74 -2.33
C VAL A 126 -1.38 3.83 -3.27
N VAL A 127 -1.26 5.11 -2.89
CA VAL A 127 -1.89 6.22 -3.60
C VAL A 127 -1.38 6.37 -5.03
N HIS A 128 -0.13 6.01 -5.30
CA HIS A 128 0.47 6.03 -6.65
C HIS A 128 -0.08 4.95 -7.58
N GLY A 129 -0.70 3.91 -7.03
CA GLY A 129 -1.44 2.90 -7.80
C GLY A 129 -2.86 3.33 -8.18
N HIS A 130 -3.29 4.54 -7.83
CA HIS A 130 -4.68 4.99 -8.03
C HIS A 130 -5.08 4.95 -9.51
N ASP A 131 -6.21 4.28 -9.78
CA ASP A 131 -6.78 4.12 -11.13
C ASP A 131 -5.81 3.60 -12.19
N ARG A 132 -4.80 2.81 -11.80
CA ARG A 132 -3.86 2.12 -12.71
C ARG A 132 -4.49 0.89 -13.36
N TRP A 133 -5.66 1.08 -13.99
CA TRP A 133 -6.41 0.05 -14.71
C TRP A 133 -5.67 -0.48 -15.94
N ASP A 134 -4.79 0.34 -16.51
CA ASP A 134 -3.86 -0.03 -17.58
C ASP A 134 -2.99 -1.24 -17.20
N ALA A 135 -2.60 -1.35 -15.93
CA ALA A 135 -1.79 -2.46 -15.43
C ALA A 135 -2.49 -3.83 -15.56
N LEU A 136 -3.83 -3.83 -15.66
CA LEU A 136 -4.67 -5.01 -15.81
C LEU A 136 -5.20 -5.17 -17.26
N GLY A 137 -4.73 -4.36 -18.21
CA GLY A 137 -5.21 -4.38 -19.59
C GLY A 137 -6.63 -3.83 -19.76
N LEU A 138 -7.06 -2.92 -18.87
CA LEU A 138 -8.41 -2.36 -18.84
C LEU A 138 -8.44 -0.90 -19.26
N ALA A 139 -9.60 -0.45 -19.75
CA ALA A 139 -9.79 0.93 -20.18
C ALA A 139 -9.73 1.91 -18.99
N ALA A 140 -9.04 3.04 -19.19
CA ALA A 140 -8.99 4.14 -18.22
C ALA A 140 -10.35 4.81 -18.03
N VAL A 141 -11.19 4.83 -19.08
CA VAL A 141 -12.56 5.34 -19.04
C VAL A 141 -13.52 4.16 -18.93
N LYS A 142 -14.43 4.22 -17.96
CA LYS A 142 -15.49 3.22 -17.80
C LYS A 142 -16.72 3.56 -18.64
N ASP A 143 -17.34 2.54 -19.22
CA ASP A 143 -18.65 2.62 -19.85
C ASP A 143 -19.74 2.35 -18.80
N THR A 144 -20.35 3.44 -18.34
CA THR A 144 -21.42 3.39 -17.32
C THR A 144 -22.74 2.78 -17.82
N SER A 145 -22.88 2.57 -19.13
CA SER A 145 -24.07 1.89 -19.69
C SER A 145 -24.04 0.38 -19.47
N ILE A 146 -22.88 -0.19 -19.09
CA ILE A 146 -22.71 -1.60 -18.78
C ILE A 146 -23.16 -1.85 -17.32
N HIS A 147 -24.33 -2.45 -17.16
CA HIS A 147 -24.82 -2.91 -15.87
C HIS A 147 -24.40 -4.37 -15.60
N VAL A 148 -23.75 -4.61 -14.47
CA VAL A 148 -23.43 -5.95 -13.99
C VAL A 148 -24.49 -6.37 -12.98
N GLU A 149 -25.26 -7.42 -13.29
CA GLU A 149 -26.08 -8.09 -12.27
C GLU A 149 -25.17 -8.74 -11.23
N ALA A 150 -25.38 -8.41 -9.95
CA ALA A 150 -24.57 -8.93 -8.86
C ALA A 150 -24.60 -10.48 -8.83
N PRO A 151 -23.45 -11.18 -8.75
CA PRO A 151 -23.45 -12.63 -8.69
C PRO A 151 -24.10 -13.12 -7.39
N VAL A 152 -25.09 -14.01 -7.52
CA VAL A 152 -25.82 -14.62 -6.41
C VAL A 152 -24.87 -15.49 -5.58
N ALA A 153 -24.62 -15.07 -4.33
CA ALA A 153 -23.78 -15.82 -3.40
C ALA A 153 -24.38 -17.21 -3.09
N ALA A 154 -23.59 -18.26 -3.30
CA ALA A 154 -23.93 -19.61 -2.85
C ALA A 154 -24.03 -19.64 -1.32
N LYS A 155 -25.22 -19.98 -0.80
CA LYS A 155 -25.52 -20.10 0.63
C LYS A 155 -24.57 -21.09 1.31
N ARG A 156 -23.70 -20.60 2.19
CA ARG A 156 -23.07 -21.41 3.25
C ARG A 156 -23.87 -21.24 4.53
N THR A 157 -24.34 -22.35 5.07
CA THR A 157 -25.04 -22.47 6.35
C THR A 157 -24.15 -21.99 7.49
N ALA A 158 -24.62 -20.99 8.25
CA ALA A 158 -23.93 -20.45 9.40
C ALA A 158 -24.37 -21.17 10.68
N THR A 159 -23.41 -21.62 11.48
CA THR A 159 -23.59 -21.84 12.92
C THR A 159 -23.24 -20.56 13.68
N PRO A 160 -23.96 -20.20 14.75
CA PRO A 160 -23.79 -18.91 15.41
C PRO A 160 -22.60 -18.95 16.39
N VAL A 161 -21.73 -17.93 16.33
CA VAL A 161 -20.73 -17.66 17.38
C VAL A 161 -21.06 -16.34 18.04
N VAL A 162 -21.15 -16.41 19.37
CA VAL A 162 -21.61 -15.40 20.33
C VAL A 162 -20.81 -14.10 20.22
N ALA A 163 -21.53 -12.98 20.09
CA ALA A 163 -20.98 -11.63 20.09
C ALA A 163 -20.51 -11.22 21.50
N LYS A 164 -19.24 -10.79 21.62
CA LYS A 164 -18.76 -10.08 22.81
C LYS A 164 -18.76 -8.57 22.58
N LYS A 165 -19.46 -7.85 23.46
CA LYS A 165 -19.51 -6.38 23.59
C LYS A 165 -18.10 -5.77 23.67
N ARG A 166 -17.79 -4.81 22.79
CA ARG A 166 -16.63 -3.92 22.95
C ARG A 166 -16.96 -2.86 24.01
N ARG A 167 -16.04 -2.64 24.95
CA ARG A 167 -16.04 -1.47 25.85
C ARG A 167 -15.56 -0.25 25.05
N ALA A 168 -16.20 0.89 25.32
CA ALA A 168 -15.77 2.19 24.83
C ALA A 168 -14.39 2.54 25.42
N SER A 169 -13.45 2.89 24.55
CA SER A 169 -12.17 3.47 24.94
C SER A 169 -12.36 4.96 25.17
N ALA A 170 -11.93 5.41 26.35
CA ALA A 170 -11.97 6.78 26.83
C ALA A 170 -11.13 7.71 25.95
N ALA A 171 -11.56 8.97 25.89
CA ALA A 171 -10.81 10.08 25.31
C ALA A 171 -9.45 10.20 26.01
N VAL A 172 -8.38 10.21 25.21
CA VAL A 172 -7.03 10.52 25.65
C VAL A 172 -6.75 11.93 25.17
N GLU A 173 -6.47 12.81 26.13
CA GLU A 173 -6.07 14.20 25.92
C GLU A 173 -4.85 14.27 24.99
N GLU A 174 -4.88 15.23 24.07
CA GLU A 174 -3.79 15.54 23.14
C GLU A 174 -2.55 15.97 23.93
N ILE A 175 -1.62 15.04 24.11
CA ILE A 175 -0.23 15.39 24.37
C ILE A 175 0.30 15.89 23.04
N GLU A 176 0.68 17.16 22.96
CA GLU A 176 1.38 17.73 21.82
C GLU A 176 2.75 17.02 21.70
N VAL A 177 2.79 15.93 20.93
CA VAL A 177 4.02 15.19 20.62
C VAL A 177 4.85 16.10 19.73
N ILE A 178 5.84 16.75 20.33
CA ILE A 178 6.90 17.45 19.58
C ILE A 178 7.62 16.37 18.77
N ASP A 179 7.29 16.27 17.48
CA ASP A 179 8.00 15.41 16.55
C ASP A 179 9.41 15.98 16.35
N LEU A 180 10.40 15.36 16.99
CA LEU A 180 11.81 15.76 16.94
C LEU A 180 12.48 15.40 15.60
N ARG A 181 11.76 14.73 14.68
CA ARG A 181 12.28 14.37 13.36
C ARG A 181 12.42 15.60 12.48
N LEU A 182 13.49 15.61 11.72
CA LEU A 182 13.87 16.71 10.86
C LEU A 182 13.11 16.65 9.55
N GLU A 183 12.42 17.72 9.21
CA GLU A 183 11.91 17.86 7.85
C GLU A 183 13.10 17.99 6.89
N VAL A 184 13.09 17.12 5.88
CA VAL A 184 14.06 17.08 4.80
C VAL A 184 13.35 17.22 3.46
N THR A 185 13.99 17.89 2.51
CA THR A 185 13.47 18.07 1.16
C THR A 185 14.47 17.65 0.10
N ALA A 186 13.98 17.23 -1.07
CA ALA A 186 14.80 17.05 -2.25
C ALA A 186 13.99 17.38 -3.50
N ASP A 187 14.59 18.07 -4.45
CA ASP A 187 14.00 18.35 -5.75
C ASP A 187 14.64 17.40 -6.78
N CYS A 188 13.89 16.42 -7.29
CA CYS A 188 14.39 15.52 -8.34
C CYS A 188 13.27 15.09 -9.30
N HIS A 189 13.63 14.90 -10.58
CA HIS A 189 12.71 14.53 -11.67
C HIS A 189 11.40 15.33 -11.74
N GLY A 190 11.46 16.63 -11.40
CA GLY A 190 10.28 17.52 -11.42
C GLY A 190 9.38 17.44 -10.18
N TYR A 191 9.75 16.65 -9.18
CA TYR A 191 9.03 16.53 -7.90
C TYR A 191 9.84 17.14 -6.76
N ARG A 192 9.13 17.86 -5.89
CA ARG A 192 9.62 18.22 -4.56
C ARG A 192 9.19 17.15 -3.57
N TRP A 193 10.14 16.32 -3.17
CA TRP A 193 9.98 15.33 -2.12
C TRP A 193 10.13 15.99 -0.77
N VAL A 194 9.24 15.63 0.16
CA VAL A 194 9.34 16.03 1.56
C VAL A 194 9.38 14.77 2.40
N GLY A 195 10.30 14.70 3.35
CA GLY A 195 10.43 13.59 4.29
C GLY A 195 10.69 14.05 5.71
N ARG A 196 10.61 13.11 6.66
CA ARG A 196 10.98 13.28 8.06
C ARG A 196 12.11 12.31 8.39
N PHE A 197 13.22 12.84 8.87
CA PHE A 197 14.42 12.10 9.23
C PHE A 197 14.58 12.05 10.76
N ASP A 198 14.74 10.84 11.30
CA ASP A 198 14.99 10.61 12.71
C ASP A 198 16.50 10.52 12.98
N GLU A 199 17.07 11.50 13.68
CA GLU A 199 18.53 11.56 13.94
C GLU A 199 19.04 10.40 14.81
N THR A 200 18.16 9.74 15.57
CA THR A 200 18.56 8.65 16.49
C THR A 200 18.57 7.31 15.78
N THR A 201 17.53 7.04 14.99
CA THR A 201 17.37 5.74 14.28
C THR A 201 17.89 5.77 12.84
N GLU A 202 18.25 6.95 12.34
CA GLU A 202 18.56 7.26 10.94
C GLU A 202 17.41 6.97 9.95
N ILE A 203 16.22 6.60 10.42
CA ILE A 203 15.07 6.29 9.56
C ILE A 203 14.55 7.57 8.88
N LEU A 204 14.27 7.48 7.58
CA LEU A 204 13.65 8.55 6.79
C LEU A 204 12.28 8.10 6.28
N GLU A 205 11.24 8.85 6.61
CA GLU A 205 9.86 8.66 6.13
C GLU A 205 9.51 9.70 5.07
N ILE A 206 8.95 9.30 3.92
CA ILE A 206 8.47 10.24 2.92
C ILE A 206 7.10 10.76 3.35
N MET A 207 6.98 12.07 3.50
CA MET A 207 5.75 12.75 3.91
C MET A 207 4.97 13.35 2.73
N ARG A 208 5.60 13.52 1.57
CA ARG A 208 4.94 14.02 0.37
C ARG A 208 5.62 13.49 -0.90
N GLY A 209 4.79 13.02 -1.83
CA GLY A 209 5.20 12.55 -3.15
C GLY A 209 4.60 11.18 -3.48
N PRO A 210 4.93 10.60 -4.64
CA PRO A 210 4.46 9.26 -5.05
C PRO A 210 4.70 8.14 -4.03
N MET A 211 5.67 8.31 -3.12
CA MET A 211 6.05 7.33 -2.10
C MET A 211 5.61 7.76 -0.68
N GLU A 212 4.60 8.61 -0.56
CA GLU A 212 4.12 9.11 0.74
C GLU A 212 3.80 7.98 1.74
N GLY A 213 4.23 8.16 2.98
CA GLY A 213 4.12 7.19 4.06
C GLY A 213 5.14 6.04 4.01
N ARG A 214 5.98 5.93 2.96
CA ARG A 214 7.06 4.91 2.91
C ARG A 214 8.22 5.31 3.82
N ARG A 215 8.79 4.34 4.52
CA ARG A 215 9.93 4.53 5.43
C ARG A 215 11.13 3.76 4.93
N PHE A 216 12.31 4.34 5.14
CA PHE A 216 13.58 3.82 4.68
C PHE A 216 14.58 3.76 5.84
N PRO A 217 15.47 2.77 5.85
CA PRO A 217 16.40 2.54 6.96
C PRO A 217 17.46 3.63 7.11
N ASN A 218 17.74 4.40 6.06
CA ASN A 218 18.66 5.53 6.09
C ASN A 218 18.37 6.51 4.93
N PRO A 219 18.95 7.73 4.95
CA PRO A 219 18.73 8.72 3.89
C PRO A 219 19.15 8.25 2.50
N THR A 220 20.20 7.42 2.42
CA THR A 220 20.72 6.88 1.14
C THR A 220 19.74 5.91 0.51
N ALA A 221 19.17 4.99 1.30
CA ALA A 221 18.12 4.09 0.84
C ALA A 221 16.90 4.87 0.33
N ALA A 222 16.50 5.94 1.04
CA ALA A 222 15.42 6.80 0.59
C ALA A 222 15.74 7.51 -0.73
N ALA A 223 16.94 8.09 -0.87
CA ALA A 223 17.35 8.82 -2.06
C ALA A 223 17.31 7.92 -3.30
N ASN A 224 17.91 6.73 -3.22
CA ASN A 224 17.92 5.75 -4.31
C ASN A 224 16.52 5.27 -4.68
N ALA A 225 15.64 5.11 -3.68
CA ALA A 225 14.29 4.66 -3.91
C ALA A 225 13.44 5.72 -4.63
N VAL A 226 13.52 7.01 -4.23
CA VAL A 226 12.74 8.08 -4.87
C VAL A 226 13.22 8.42 -6.27
N THR A 227 14.52 8.29 -6.55
CA THR A 227 15.07 8.52 -7.90
C THR A 227 14.76 7.35 -8.83
N GLY A 228 15.07 6.12 -8.40
CA GLY A 228 14.79 4.91 -9.18
C GLY A 228 13.31 4.70 -9.47
N HIS A 229 12.41 5.15 -8.57
CA HIS A 229 10.97 5.06 -8.79
C HIS A 229 10.48 5.88 -10.00
N ILE A 230 11.11 7.03 -10.29
CA ILE A 230 10.71 7.88 -11.41
C ILE A 230 11.49 7.57 -12.68
N SER A 231 12.80 7.33 -12.58
CA SER A 231 13.65 7.10 -13.75
C SER A 231 13.47 5.69 -14.34
N GLY A 232 13.14 4.70 -13.51
CA GLY A 232 13.22 3.28 -13.89
C GLY A 232 14.65 2.75 -13.98
N ASP A 233 15.65 3.60 -13.75
CA ASP A 233 17.08 3.30 -13.80
C ASP A 233 17.66 3.13 -12.39
N ILE A 234 18.67 2.26 -12.25
CA ILE A 234 19.42 2.10 -10.99
C ILE A 234 20.46 3.20 -10.91
N GLU A 235 20.09 4.32 -10.31
CA GLU A 235 21.01 5.40 -9.96
C GLU A 235 21.38 5.33 -8.47
N SER A 236 22.66 5.56 -8.17
CA SER A 236 23.18 5.55 -6.79
C SER A 236 23.49 6.97 -6.33
N TYR A 237 22.76 7.41 -5.32
CA TYR A 237 22.87 8.73 -4.69
C TYR A 237 23.33 8.59 -3.24
N ASP A 238 24.18 9.51 -2.81
CA ASP A 238 24.47 9.69 -1.39
C ASP A 238 23.34 10.48 -0.73
N GLY A 239 22.54 9.81 0.09
CA GLY A 239 21.39 10.41 0.78
C GLY A 239 21.76 11.58 1.68
N TRP A 240 22.98 11.59 2.22
CA TRP A 240 23.43 12.67 3.09
C TRP A 240 23.68 13.98 2.33
N ALA A 241 23.99 13.89 1.04
CA ALA A 241 24.11 15.03 0.14
C ALA A 241 22.81 15.34 -0.61
N PHE A 242 21.99 14.33 -0.86
CA PHE A 242 20.75 14.43 -1.62
C PHE A 242 19.66 15.20 -0.89
N TRP A 243 19.45 14.88 0.40
CA TRP A 243 18.41 15.52 1.22
C TRP A 243 18.90 16.83 1.82
N THR A 244 18.05 17.86 1.83
CA THR A 244 18.33 19.18 2.41
C THR A 244 17.43 19.49 3.59
N ILE A 245 17.95 20.21 4.58
CA ILE A 245 17.20 20.82 5.68
C ILE A 245 17.34 22.34 5.52
N GLY A 246 16.22 23.01 5.24
CA GLY A 246 16.24 24.44 4.87
C GLY A 246 17.13 24.65 3.65
N ASN A 247 18.26 25.35 3.84
CA ASN A 247 19.22 25.66 2.76
C ASN A 247 20.53 24.87 2.84
N SER A 248 20.60 23.80 3.66
CA SER A 248 21.82 23.01 3.87
C SER A 248 21.58 21.52 3.64
N THR A 249 22.60 20.77 3.20
CA THR A 249 22.49 19.31 3.07
C THR A 249 22.40 18.65 4.44
N LEU A 250 21.68 17.53 4.52
CA LEU A 250 21.51 16.75 5.74
C LEU A 250 22.86 16.35 6.37
N GLY A 251 23.83 15.97 5.54
CA GLY A 251 25.19 15.62 5.96
C GLY A 251 25.99 16.78 6.57
N ALA A 252 25.73 18.03 6.17
CA ALA A 252 26.38 19.19 6.75
C ALA A 252 25.94 19.46 8.20
N ARG A 253 24.71 19.06 8.55
CA ARG A 253 24.19 19.15 9.93
C ARG A 253 24.76 18.05 10.83
N ARG A 254 24.87 16.81 10.33
CA ARG A 254 25.47 15.69 11.08
C ARG A 254 26.88 16.01 11.58
N ARG A 255 27.66 16.77 10.81
CA ARG A 255 29.02 17.22 11.19
C ARG A 255 29.07 18.33 12.23
N LYS A 256 27.96 19.03 12.50
CA LYS A 256 27.87 20.09 13.52
C LYS A 256 27.41 19.57 14.89
N SER A 257 26.82 18.37 14.92
CA SER A 257 26.31 17.72 16.14
C SER A 257 27.29 16.68 16.73
N ALA A 258 28.42 16.44 16.07
CA ALA A 258 29.51 15.55 16.50
C ALA A 258 30.69 16.38 17.02
#